data_AF-A0A2M8CK58-F1
#
_entry.id   AF-A0A2M8CK58-F1
#
_cell.length_a   1.000
_cell.length_b   1.000
_cell.length_c   1.000
_cell.angle_alpha   90.00
_cell.angle_beta   90.00
_cell.angle_gamma   90.00
#
_symmetry.space_group_name_H-M   'P 1'
#
loop_
_entity.id
_entity.type
_entity.pdbx_description
1 polymer ?
#
loop_
_entity_poly.entity_id
_entity_poly.type
_entity_poly.pdbx_seq_one_letter_code
_entity_poly.pdbx_strand_id
1 'polypeptide(L)'
;IIQWDLTQGGLFRNDLMLLDLIATNNWSRPVYFANPNSISKVLNVDRFCHLEGVVYRFKPVPADEYMKRVGGVDADRSYEVLMHKDARWGRLNEKDVVVDRESSRNSGMAKQNYIRLAGALLSEGKMDSVVAVLDKGLEFFPKEKFTYGPDMLFWIECYYQAGATERANQTVKDLADRYTQDLAYYSSLPNRFLTFYEDDVQESMAVLQRLMQMTKQYKQPELSAEIEKVFYDYMSTLQLK
;
A
#
# COMPACT_ATOMS: atom_id res chain seq x y z
N ILE A 1 -0.70 -5.31 -32.17
CA ILE A 1 -1.59 -6.50 -32.25
C ILE A 1 -1.47 -7.20 -30.92
N ILE A 2 -2.57 -7.44 -30.20
CA ILE A 2 -2.57 -8.25 -28.98
C ILE A 2 -2.71 -9.70 -29.40
N GLN A 3 -1.84 -10.58 -28.89
CA GLN A 3 -1.96 -12.03 -29.05
C GLN A 3 -2.30 -12.64 -27.69
N TRP A 4 -3.32 -13.48 -27.67
CA TRP A 4 -3.73 -14.23 -26.49
C TRP A 4 -3.69 -15.72 -26.78
N ASP A 5 -3.07 -16.47 -25.86
CA ASP A 5 -3.18 -17.91 -25.84
C ASP A 5 -4.42 -18.31 -25.04
N LEU A 6 -5.29 -19.13 -25.65
CA LEU A 6 -6.43 -19.71 -24.98
C LEU A 6 -5.95 -20.79 -24.01
N THR A 7 -5.61 -20.40 -22.78
CA THR A 7 -5.09 -21.32 -21.75
C THR A 7 -6.18 -21.97 -20.89
N GLN A 8 -7.45 -21.60 -21.10
CA GLN A 8 -8.59 -22.08 -20.31
C GLN A 8 -9.35 -23.18 -21.07
N GLY A 9 -9.87 -24.17 -20.33
CA GLY A 9 -10.58 -25.33 -20.91
C GLY A 9 -11.90 -25.00 -21.61
N GLY A 10 -12.38 -23.76 -21.51
CA GLY A 10 -13.54 -23.24 -22.21
C GLY A 10 -13.73 -21.75 -21.94
N LEU A 11 -14.49 -21.08 -22.80
CA LEU A 11 -14.89 -19.68 -22.62
C LEU A 11 -16.36 -19.63 -22.21
N PHE A 12 -16.66 -18.89 -21.15
CA PHE A 12 -18.03 -18.61 -20.73
C PHE A 12 -18.58 -17.36 -21.44
N ARG A 13 -19.89 -17.13 -21.33
CA ARG A 13 -20.55 -15.99 -21.99
C ARG A 13 -19.94 -14.65 -21.59
N ASN A 14 -19.62 -14.46 -20.31
CA ASN A 14 -18.97 -13.25 -19.80
C ASN A 14 -17.57 -13.05 -20.40
N ASP A 15 -16.83 -14.12 -20.65
CA ASP A 15 -15.49 -14.05 -21.25
C ASP A 15 -15.61 -13.59 -22.72
N LEU A 16 -16.54 -14.18 -23.46
CA LEU A 16 -16.83 -13.81 -24.85
C LEU A 16 -17.31 -12.35 -24.96
N MET A 17 -18.16 -11.89 -24.05
CA MET A 17 -18.61 -10.50 -24.01
C MET A 17 -17.45 -9.53 -23.78
N LEU A 18 -16.51 -9.87 -22.90
CA LEU A 18 -15.33 -9.03 -22.66
C LEU A 18 -14.42 -8.98 -23.90
N LEU A 19 -14.18 -10.12 -24.54
CA LEU A 19 -13.36 -10.20 -25.75
C LEU A 19 -13.99 -9.45 -26.92
N ASP A 20 -15.31 -9.57 -27.10
CA ASP A 20 -16.06 -8.84 -28.12
C ASP A 20 -16.01 -7.32 -27.87
N LEU A 21 -16.19 -6.89 -26.61
CA LEU A 21 -16.07 -5.49 -26.23
C LEU A 21 -14.66 -4.95 -26.55
N ILE A 22 -13.61 -5.69 -26.23
CA ILE A 22 -12.24 -5.27 -26.53
C ILE A 22 -11.99 -5.23 -28.05
N ALA A 23 -12.43 -6.26 -28.78
CA ALA A 23 -12.22 -6.39 -30.21
C ALA A 23 -12.97 -5.31 -31.03
N THR A 24 -14.19 -4.95 -30.61
CA THR A 24 -15.07 -4.02 -31.35
C THR A 24 -14.86 -2.55 -30.96
N ASN A 25 -14.33 -2.25 -29.78
CA ASN A 25 -14.13 -0.88 -29.30
C ASN A 25 -13.17 -0.05 -30.18
N ASN A 26 -12.23 -0.69 -30.91
CA ASN A 26 -11.25 -0.02 -31.79
C ASN A 26 -10.52 1.17 -31.14
N TRP A 27 -10.30 1.11 -29.82
CA TRP A 27 -9.68 2.18 -29.02
C TRP A 27 -10.40 3.54 -29.07
N SER A 28 -11.66 3.56 -29.53
CA SER A 28 -12.47 4.76 -29.58
C SER A 28 -12.85 5.29 -28.19
N ARG A 29 -12.99 4.39 -27.21
CA ARG A 29 -13.26 4.72 -25.81
C ARG A 29 -12.29 3.99 -24.87
N PRO A 30 -11.79 4.66 -23.81
CA PRO A 30 -11.04 3.98 -22.76
C PRO A 30 -11.89 2.91 -22.05
N VAL A 31 -11.33 1.73 -21.83
CA VAL A 31 -11.93 0.67 -21.00
C VAL A 31 -11.21 0.64 -19.66
N TYR A 32 -11.97 0.74 -18.57
CA TYR A 32 -11.43 0.70 -17.22
C TYR A 32 -12.01 -0.47 -16.42
N PHE A 33 -11.17 -1.02 -15.55
CA PHE A 33 -11.51 -2.05 -14.59
C PHE A 33 -11.31 -1.51 -13.17
N ALA A 34 -12.23 -1.86 -12.27
CA ALA A 34 -12.07 -1.55 -10.85
C ALA A 34 -11.04 -2.47 -10.18
N ASN A 35 -10.95 -3.73 -10.60
CA ASN A 35 -10.03 -4.71 -10.04
C ASN A 35 -9.56 -5.71 -11.12
N PRO A 36 -8.26 -5.76 -11.48
CA PRO A 36 -7.74 -6.70 -12.47
C PRO A 36 -7.88 -8.17 -12.05
N ASN A 37 -7.94 -8.49 -10.75
CA ASN A 37 -8.12 -9.87 -10.29
C ASN A 37 -9.45 -10.47 -10.78
N SER A 38 -10.50 -9.65 -10.86
CA SER A 38 -11.83 -10.10 -11.29
C SER A 38 -11.86 -10.59 -12.74
N ILE A 39 -10.94 -10.12 -13.58
CA ILE A 39 -10.87 -10.46 -15.00
C ILE A 39 -9.60 -11.25 -15.37
N SER A 40 -8.69 -11.50 -14.42
CA SER A 40 -7.40 -12.14 -14.72
C SER A 40 -7.52 -13.54 -15.31
N LYS A 41 -8.64 -14.23 -15.04
CA LYS A 41 -8.92 -15.55 -15.60
C LYS A 41 -9.23 -15.48 -17.10
N VAL A 42 -9.74 -14.35 -17.58
CA VAL A 42 -10.02 -14.11 -18.99
C VAL A 42 -8.71 -13.80 -19.68
N LEU A 43 -8.03 -14.83 -20.19
CA LEU A 43 -6.84 -14.72 -21.05
C LEU A 43 -5.71 -13.81 -20.52
N ASN A 44 -5.56 -13.72 -19.19
CA ASN A 44 -4.62 -12.83 -18.52
C ASN A 44 -4.74 -11.37 -18.98
N VAL A 45 -5.96 -10.88 -19.19
CA VAL A 45 -6.24 -9.47 -19.57
C VAL A 45 -5.68 -8.49 -18.53
N ASP A 46 -5.48 -8.92 -17.28
CA ASP A 46 -4.83 -8.15 -16.22
C ASP A 46 -3.39 -7.72 -16.56
N ARG A 47 -2.68 -8.43 -17.45
CA ARG A 47 -1.37 -8.01 -17.97
C ARG A 47 -1.41 -6.68 -18.71
N PHE A 48 -2.57 -6.30 -19.21
CA PHE A 48 -2.81 -5.10 -19.98
C PHE A 48 -3.52 -4.01 -19.15
N CYS A 49 -3.69 -4.23 -17.85
CA CYS A 49 -4.30 -3.28 -16.92
C CYS A 49 -3.22 -2.39 -16.29
N HIS A 50 -3.32 -1.09 -16.57
CA HIS A 50 -2.43 -0.05 -16.06
C HIS A 50 -3.19 0.76 -15.02
N LEU A 51 -2.73 0.82 -13.77
CA LEU A 51 -3.31 1.71 -12.77
C LEU A 51 -3.17 3.15 -13.24
N GLU A 52 -4.29 3.87 -13.30
CA GLU A 52 -4.39 5.31 -13.54
C GLU A 52 -5.12 5.94 -12.35
N GLY A 53 -4.33 6.33 -11.34
CA GLY A 53 -4.83 6.87 -10.08
C GLY A 53 -5.42 5.79 -9.18
N VAL A 54 -6.70 5.46 -9.36
CA VAL A 54 -7.44 4.51 -8.50
C VAL A 54 -8.21 3.43 -9.27
N VAL A 55 -8.17 3.49 -10.60
CA VAL A 55 -8.82 2.54 -11.51
C VAL A 55 -7.82 2.09 -12.57
N TYR A 56 -8.09 0.98 -13.23
CA TYR A 56 -7.13 0.34 -14.12
C TYR A 56 -7.56 0.50 -15.58
N ARG A 57 -6.82 1.24 -16.37
CA ARG A 57 -7.08 1.35 -17.81
C ARG A 57 -6.51 0.14 -18.53
N PHE A 58 -7.30 -0.44 -19.42
CA PHE A 58 -6.80 -1.43 -20.36
C PHE A 58 -6.15 -0.76 -21.57
N LYS A 59 -4.91 -1.16 -21.87
CA LYS A 59 -4.13 -0.69 -23.02
C LYS A 59 -3.61 -1.87 -23.83
N PRO A 60 -3.45 -1.75 -25.15
CA PRO A 60 -2.93 -2.83 -26.01
C PRO A 60 -1.43 -3.10 -25.85
N VAL A 61 -0.86 -2.73 -24.71
CA VAL A 61 0.55 -2.91 -24.37
C VAL A 61 0.60 -3.52 -22.96
N PRO A 62 1.46 -4.53 -22.73
CA PRO A 62 1.68 -5.05 -21.39
C PRO A 62 2.05 -3.91 -20.44
N ALA A 63 1.58 -4.01 -19.20
CA ALA A 63 1.94 -3.05 -18.17
C ALA A 63 3.37 -3.29 -17.68
N ASP A 64 4.09 -2.21 -17.45
CA ASP A 64 5.38 -2.25 -16.78
C ASP A 64 5.18 -2.73 -15.34
N GLU A 65 6.18 -3.46 -14.82
CA GLU A 65 6.15 -4.07 -13.49
C GLU A 65 4.90 -4.90 -13.20
N TYR A 66 4.33 -5.53 -14.24
CA TYR A 66 3.10 -6.30 -14.12
C TYR A 66 3.18 -7.34 -13.00
N MET A 67 2.23 -7.23 -12.07
CA MET A 67 1.96 -8.24 -11.06
C MET A 67 0.68 -8.98 -11.40
N LYS A 68 0.75 -10.31 -11.46
CA LYS A 68 -0.40 -11.16 -11.75
C LYS A 68 -1.56 -10.87 -10.81
N ARG A 69 -2.77 -10.71 -11.35
CA ARG A 69 -4.02 -10.32 -10.67
C ARG A 69 -4.07 -8.88 -10.15
N VAL A 70 -3.00 -8.11 -10.27
CA VAL A 70 -2.91 -6.73 -9.77
C VAL A 70 -2.76 -5.73 -10.90
N GLY A 71 -2.15 -6.12 -12.03
CA GLY A 71 -1.81 -5.21 -13.12
C GLY A 71 -0.49 -4.47 -12.87
N GLY A 72 -0.18 -3.51 -13.73
CA GLY A 72 0.94 -2.57 -13.55
C GLY A 72 0.48 -1.18 -13.16
N VAL A 73 1.37 -0.21 -13.22
CA VAL A 73 1.10 1.19 -12.90
C VAL A 73 1.51 2.06 -14.08
N ASP A 74 0.60 2.92 -14.55
CA ASP A 74 1.00 4.06 -15.39
C ASP A 74 1.39 5.19 -14.45
N ALA A 75 2.69 5.40 -14.26
CA ALA A 75 3.22 6.35 -13.30
C ALA A 75 2.84 7.79 -13.66
N ASP A 76 2.99 8.19 -14.92
CA ASP A 76 2.71 9.55 -15.37
C ASP A 76 1.23 9.90 -15.18
N ARG A 77 0.33 9.02 -15.64
CA ARG A 77 -1.11 9.27 -15.54
C ARG A 77 -1.61 9.16 -14.10
N SER A 78 -1.06 8.23 -13.31
CA SER A 78 -1.38 8.13 -11.89
C SER A 78 -0.90 9.34 -11.11
N TYR A 79 0.28 9.87 -11.41
CA TYR A 79 0.79 11.10 -10.82
C TYR A 79 -0.13 12.28 -11.15
N GLU A 80 -0.50 12.45 -12.42
CA GLU A 80 -1.42 13.51 -12.85
C GLU A 80 -2.74 13.47 -12.06
N VAL A 81 -3.30 12.27 -11.84
CA VAL A 81 -4.58 12.10 -11.13
C VAL A 81 -4.45 12.29 -9.62
N LEU A 82 -3.49 11.61 -8.98
CA LEU A 82 -3.37 11.58 -7.51
C LEU A 82 -2.77 12.87 -6.93
N MET A 83 -1.99 13.60 -7.72
CA MET A 83 -1.37 14.89 -7.34
C MET A 83 -2.17 16.08 -7.84
N HIS A 84 -3.29 15.87 -8.55
CA HIS A 84 -4.14 16.96 -9.02
C HIS A 84 -4.64 17.80 -7.84
N LYS A 85 -4.72 19.12 -8.03
CA LYS A 85 -5.22 20.06 -7.00
C LYS A 85 -6.64 19.77 -6.51
N ASP A 86 -7.44 19.10 -7.34
CA ASP A 86 -8.83 18.74 -7.03
C ASP A 86 -8.97 17.30 -6.48
N ALA A 87 -7.86 16.57 -6.34
CA ALA A 87 -7.86 15.26 -5.67
C ALA A 87 -8.36 15.42 -4.24
N ARG A 88 -9.30 14.56 -3.83
CA ARG A 88 -9.95 14.67 -2.51
C ARG A 88 -10.44 13.32 -2.03
N TRP A 89 -10.30 13.10 -0.72
CA TRP A 89 -10.77 11.91 -0.01
C TRP A 89 -11.80 12.30 1.05
N GLY A 90 -12.84 13.02 0.63
CA GLY A 90 -14.00 13.32 1.49
C GLY A 90 -13.71 14.19 2.71
N ARG A 91 -12.62 14.99 2.72
CA ARG A 91 -12.16 15.81 3.88
C ARG A 91 -11.85 14.97 5.13
N LEU A 92 -11.57 13.67 4.98
CA LEU A 92 -11.35 12.78 6.11
C LEU A 92 -10.11 13.13 6.95
N ASN A 93 -9.19 13.93 6.41
CA ASN A 93 -8.03 14.46 7.09
C ASN A 93 -8.34 15.66 8.01
N GLU A 94 -9.51 16.29 7.90
CA GLU A 94 -9.86 17.46 8.70
C GLU A 94 -10.18 17.10 10.17
N LYS A 95 -9.79 17.98 11.10
CA LYS A 95 -9.96 17.75 12.55
C LYS A 95 -11.43 17.64 12.98
N ASP A 96 -12.32 18.35 12.30
CA ASP A 96 -13.76 18.41 12.58
C ASP A 96 -14.56 17.23 11.99
N VAL A 97 -13.94 16.38 11.17
CA VAL A 97 -14.62 15.28 10.46
C VAL A 97 -14.37 13.94 11.16
N VAL A 98 -15.39 13.25 11.66
CA VAL A 98 -15.21 11.89 12.20
C VAL A 98 -15.01 10.90 11.05
N VAL A 99 -13.98 10.06 11.12
CA VAL A 99 -13.76 8.97 10.15
C VAL A 99 -14.63 7.80 10.57
N ASP A 100 -15.70 7.54 9.81
CA ASP A 100 -16.56 6.38 10.05
C ASP A 100 -15.87 5.07 9.60
N ARG A 101 -16.46 3.94 10.01
CA ARG A 101 -15.92 2.61 9.72
C ARG A 101 -15.73 2.32 8.23
N GLU A 102 -16.67 2.74 7.39
CA GLU A 102 -16.63 2.47 5.95
C GLU A 102 -15.56 3.33 5.28
N SER A 103 -15.47 4.61 5.65
CA SER A 103 -14.40 5.51 5.19
C SER A 103 -13.01 5.03 5.63
N SER A 104 -12.89 4.57 6.88
CA SER A 104 -11.65 3.97 7.41
C SER A 104 -11.26 2.74 6.59
N ARG A 105 -12.19 1.80 6.36
CA ARG A 105 -11.93 0.60 5.54
C ARG A 105 -11.52 0.97 4.12
N ASN A 106 -12.22 1.91 3.49
CA ASN A 106 -11.98 2.27 2.09
C ASN A 106 -10.67 3.08 1.91
N SER A 107 -10.17 3.72 2.97
CA SER A 107 -8.89 4.45 2.93
C SER A 107 -7.71 3.56 2.57
N GLY A 108 -7.76 2.26 2.89
CA GLY A 108 -6.69 1.31 2.56
C GLY A 108 -6.42 1.23 1.06
N MET A 109 -7.47 1.23 0.23
CA MET A 109 -7.34 1.25 -1.23
C MET A 109 -6.66 2.53 -1.72
N ALA A 110 -7.01 3.67 -1.14
CA ALA A 110 -6.42 4.96 -1.48
C ALA A 110 -4.94 5.00 -1.13
N LYS A 111 -4.57 4.65 0.11
CA LYS A 111 -3.18 4.56 0.58
C LYS A 111 -2.36 3.63 -0.32
N GLN A 112 -2.90 2.46 -0.65
CA GLN A 112 -2.23 1.50 -1.52
C GLN A 112 -1.89 2.10 -2.89
N ASN A 113 -2.77 2.89 -3.49
CA ASN A 113 -2.50 3.51 -4.79
C ASN A 113 -1.37 4.55 -4.73
N TYR A 114 -1.24 5.31 -3.64
CA TYR A 114 -0.07 6.19 -3.42
C TYR A 114 1.23 5.39 -3.31
N ILE A 115 1.25 4.28 -2.56
CA ILE A 115 2.43 3.40 -2.46
C ILE A 115 2.78 2.79 -3.81
N ARG A 116 1.78 2.32 -4.57
CA ARG A 116 2.02 1.73 -5.90
C ARG A 116 2.60 2.74 -6.88
N LEU A 117 2.10 3.99 -6.85
CA LEU A 117 2.69 5.08 -7.63
C LEU A 117 4.12 5.38 -7.17
N ALA A 118 4.37 5.47 -5.87
CA ALA A 118 5.71 5.69 -5.33
C ALA A 118 6.70 4.61 -5.78
N GLY A 119 6.30 3.33 -5.76
CA GLY A 119 7.09 2.22 -6.28
C GLY A 119 7.44 2.36 -7.76
N ALA A 120 6.46 2.68 -8.60
CA ALA A 120 6.71 2.89 -10.04
C ALA A 120 7.66 4.07 -10.31
N LEU A 121 7.49 5.17 -9.57
CA LEU A 121 8.37 6.35 -9.67
C LEU A 121 9.79 6.06 -9.19
N LEU A 122 9.98 5.21 -8.19
CA LEU A 122 11.29 4.75 -7.73
C LEU A 122 12.02 4.00 -8.84
N SER A 123 11.33 3.08 -9.51
CA SER A 123 11.89 2.32 -10.64
C SER A 123 12.26 3.19 -11.83
N GLU A 124 11.56 4.33 -12.01
CA GLU A 124 11.89 5.35 -12.99
C GLU A 124 12.99 6.34 -12.53
N GLY A 125 13.46 6.23 -11.29
CA GLY A 125 14.48 7.11 -10.72
C GLY A 125 13.98 8.52 -10.35
N LYS A 126 12.66 8.75 -10.31
CA LYS A 126 12.03 10.05 -10.05
C LYS A 126 11.91 10.34 -8.54
N MET A 127 13.04 10.44 -7.84
CA MET A 127 13.08 10.49 -6.35
C MET A 127 12.27 11.64 -5.74
N ASP A 128 12.35 12.86 -6.29
CA ASP A 128 11.57 13.99 -5.80
C ASP A 128 10.06 13.73 -5.88
N SER A 129 9.62 13.09 -6.98
CA SER A 129 8.22 12.72 -7.17
C SER A 129 7.76 11.64 -6.20
N VAL A 130 8.64 10.70 -5.83
CA VAL A 130 8.36 9.68 -4.80
C VAL A 130 8.03 10.35 -3.48
N VAL A 131 8.89 11.27 -3.03
CA VAL A 131 8.68 12.00 -1.77
C VAL A 131 7.38 12.79 -1.83
N ALA A 132 7.12 13.50 -2.93
CA ALA A 132 5.90 14.29 -3.09
C ALA A 132 4.61 13.44 -3.03
N VAL A 133 4.61 12.28 -3.67
CA VAL A 133 3.46 11.35 -3.68
C VAL A 133 3.20 10.78 -2.30
N LEU A 134 4.26 10.37 -1.60
CA LEU A 134 4.13 9.85 -0.23
C LEU A 134 3.66 10.96 0.72
N ASP A 135 4.25 12.16 0.65
CA ASP A 135 3.82 13.29 1.49
C ASP A 135 2.34 13.64 1.24
N LYS A 136 1.89 13.62 -0.03
CA LYS A 136 0.48 13.87 -0.38
C LYS A 136 -0.45 12.78 0.16
N GLY A 137 0.00 11.53 0.15
CA GLY A 137 -0.73 10.42 0.76
C GLY A 137 -0.90 10.63 2.28
N LEU A 138 0.16 11.02 2.99
CA LEU A 138 0.10 11.27 4.43
C LEU A 138 -0.68 12.53 4.79
N GLU A 139 -0.74 13.54 3.90
CA GLU A 139 -1.63 14.72 4.05
C GLU A 139 -3.11 14.31 4.09
N PHE A 140 -3.51 13.35 3.25
CA PHE A 140 -4.89 12.86 3.20
C PHE A 140 -5.18 11.78 4.24
N PHE A 141 -4.17 11.01 4.65
CA PHE A 141 -4.30 9.92 5.59
C PHE A 141 -3.37 10.08 6.80
N PRO A 142 -3.49 11.17 7.57
CA PRO A 142 -2.59 11.45 8.68
C PRO A 142 -2.82 10.48 9.85
N LYS A 143 -1.77 10.17 10.62
CA LYS A 143 -1.81 9.23 11.75
C LYS A 143 -2.85 9.56 12.80
N GLU A 144 -3.16 10.84 13.00
CA GLU A 144 -4.13 11.32 13.98
C GLU A 144 -5.57 10.92 13.61
N LYS A 145 -5.81 10.62 12.33
CA LYS A 145 -7.11 10.26 11.76
C LYS A 145 -7.18 8.79 11.36
N PHE A 146 -6.05 8.24 10.94
CA PHE A 146 -5.96 6.88 10.44
C PHE A 146 -4.86 6.10 11.16
N THR A 147 -5.27 5.01 11.79
CA THR A 147 -4.41 3.94 12.29
C THR A 147 -3.38 3.52 11.24
N TYR A 148 -2.10 3.76 11.52
CA TYR A 148 -0.97 3.24 10.75
C TYR A 148 -0.80 1.75 11.03
N GLY A 149 -0.60 0.94 10.00
CA GLY A 149 -0.41 -0.50 10.11
C GLY A 149 0.89 -0.96 9.43
N PRO A 150 1.03 -2.28 9.18
CA PRO A 150 2.24 -2.83 8.56
C PRO A 150 2.50 -2.29 7.16
N ASP A 151 1.47 -1.76 6.48
CA ASP A 151 1.59 -1.11 5.18
C ASP A 151 2.57 0.08 5.19
N MET A 152 2.70 0.76 6.33
CA MET A 152 3.64 1.86 6.52
C MET A 152 5.11 1.47 6.32
N LEU A 153 5.45 0.19 6.44
CA LEU A 153 6.78 -0.32 6.13
C LEU A 153 7.19 -0.03 4.67
N PHE A 154 6.23 -0.09 3.74
CA PHE A 154 6.49 0.25 2.33
C PHE A 154 6.71 1.75 2.13
N TRP A 155 5.99 2.60 2.86
CA TRP A 155 6.20 4.06 2.82
C TRP A 155 7.59 4.42 3.33
N ILE A 156 8.00 3.83 4.46
CA ILE A 156 9.32 4.02 5.05
C ILE A 156 10.42 3.60 4.07
N GLU A 157 10.30 2.41 3.48
CA GLU A 157 11.25 1.92 2.48
C GLU A 157 11.36 2.90 1.30
N CYS A 158 10.23 3.35 0.76
CA CYS A 158 10.22 4.27 -0.37
C CYS A 158 10.85 5.63 -0.03
N TYR A 159 10.58 6.18 1.17
CA TYR A 159 11.23 7.42 1.62
C TYR A 159 12.75 7.26 1.73
N TYR A 160 13.23 6.16 2.32
CA TYR A 160 14.66 5.92 2.43
C TYR A 160 15.31 5.73 1.04
N GLN A 161 14.69 4.96 0.15
CA GLN A 161 15.19 4.76 -1.22
C GLN A 161 15.22 6.07 -2.04
N ALA A 162 14.26 6.96 -1.80
CA ALA A 162 14.25 8.30 -2.39
C ALA A 162 15.21 9.30 -1.70
N GLY A 163 15.96 8.88 -0.68
CA GLY A 163 16.90 9.74 0.06
C GLY A 163 16.25 10.68 1.07
N ALA A 164 14.93 10.57 1.33
CA ALA A 164 14.20 11.38 2.30
C ALA A 164 14.32 10.78 3.72
N THR A 165 15.54 10.65 4.21
CA THR A 165 15.87 10.00 5.50
C THR A 165 15.09 10.58 6.67
N GLU A 166 14.94 11.90 6.77
CA GLU A 166 14.23 12.52 7.91
C GLU A 166 12.74 12.14 7.92
N ARG A 167 12.10 12.10 6.75
CA ARG A 167 10.69 11.66 6.60
C ARG A 167 10.53 10.18 6.92
N ALA A 168 11.47 9.35 6.47
CA ALA A 168 11.50 7.93 6.80
C ALA A 168 11.65 7.72 8.31
N ASN A 169 12.62 8.39 8.95
CA ASN A 169 12.88 8.32 10.39
C ASN A 169 11.65 8.74 11.21
N GLN A 170 10.98 9.82 10.82
CA GLN A 170 9.75 10.25 11.50
C GLN A 170 8.64 9.21 11.37
N THR A 171 8.47 8.63 10.17
CA THR A 171 7.46 7.59 9.93
C THR A 171 7.77 6.31 10.70
N VAL A 172 9.05 5.94 10.84
CA VAL A 172 9.50 4.83 11.69
C VAL A 172 9.12 5.08 13.15
N LYS A 173 9.41 6.27 13.68
CA LYS A 173 9.06 6.63 15.08
C LYS A 173 7.57 6.53 15.31
N ASP A 174 6.77 7.11 14.40
CA ASP A 174 5.31 7.08 14.49
C ASP A 174 4.75 5.65 14.49
N LEU A 175 5.31 4.75 13.67
CA LEU A 175 4.91 3.35 13.61
C LEU A 175 5.37 2.56 14.84
N ALA A 176 6.62 2.78 15.27
CA ALA A 176 7.19 2.13 16.44
C ALA A 176 6.43 2.51 17.72
N ASP A 177 6.15 3.80 17.92
CA ASP A 177 5.40 4.31 19.07
C ASP A 177 4.02 3.67 19.16
N ARG A 178 3.32 3.57 18.02
CA ARG A 178 2.01 2.94 17.94
C ARG A 178 2.06 1.45 18.33
N TYR A 179 2.93 0.66 17.73
CA TYR A 179 3.03 -0.77 18.06
C TYR A 179 3.57 -1.02 19.48
N THR A 180 4.37 -0.09 20.01
CA THR A 180 4.79 -0.11 21.41
C THR A 180 3.61 0.11 22.34
N GLN A 181 2.70 1.03 22.02
CA GLN A 181 1.47 1.25 22.77
C GLN A 181 0.53 0.04 22.72
N ASP A 182 0.40 -0.60 21.56
CA ASP A 182 -0.38 -1.83 21.40
C ASP A 182 0.20 -2.94 22.30
N LEU A 183 1.52 -3.17 22.29
CA LEU A 183 2.19 -4.12 23.19
C LEU A 183 2.06 -3.75 24.67
N ALA A 184 2.13 -2.46 25.02
CA ALA A 184 1.88 -1.99 26.39
C ALA A 184 0.47 -2.36 26.85
N TYR A 185 -0.52 -2.19 25.97
CA TYR A 185 -1.90 -2.57 26.26
C TYR A 185 -2.03 -4.08 26.42
N TYR A 186 -1.56 -4.90 25.47
CA TYR A 186 -1.67 -6.36 25.56
C TYR A 186 -0.96 -6.92 26.80
N SER A 187 0.24 -6.43 27.08
CA SER A 187 1.01 -6.83 28.28
C SER A 187 0.39 -6.34 29.59
N SER A 188 -0.53 -5.38 29.58
CA SER A 188 -1.30 -5.00 30.77
C SER A 188 -2.46 -5.97 31.10
N LEU A 189 -2.89 -6.78 30.13
CA LEU A 189 -4.05 -7.65 30.28
C LEU A 189 -3.75 -8.89 31.15
N PRO A 190 -4.74 -9.38 31.91
CA PRO A 190 -4.69 -10.71 32.53
C PRO A 190 -4.47 -11.81 31.49
N ASN A 191 -3.72 -12.87 31.84
CA ASN A 191 -3.34 -13.95 30.92
C ASN A 191 -4.51 -14.55 30.14
N ARG A 192 -5.69 -14.71 30.78
CA ARG A 192 -6.90 -15.23 30.11
C ARG A 192 -7.37 -14.40 28.92
N PHE A 193 -7.01 -13.11 28.85
CA PHE A 193 -7.37 -12.23 27.74
C PHE A 193 -6.25 -12.11 26.71
N LEU A 194 -5.00 -12.34 27.10
CA LEU A 194 -3.84 -12.25 26.21
C LEU A 194 -3.95 -13.24 25.04
N THR A 195 -4.51 -14.43 25.26
CA THR A 195 -4.76 -15.44 24.22
C THR A 195 -5.62 -14.92 23.06
N PHE A 196 -6.49 -13.93 23.28
CA PHE A 196 -7.30 -13.33 22.20
C PHE A 196 -6.53 -12.34 21.33
N TYR A 197 -5.33 -11.95 21.73
CA TYR A 197 -4.47 -10.96 21.06
C TYR A 197 -3.14 -11.57 20.62
N GLU A 198 -3.02 -12.90 20.54
CA GLU A 198 -1.77 -13.56 20.13
C GLU A 198 -1.32 -13.10 18.75
N ASP A 199 -2.25 -13.01 17.79
CA ASP A 199 -1.96 -12.54 16.43
C ASP A 199 -1.52 -11.06 16.43
N ASP A 200 -2.19 -10.21 17.21
CA ASP A 200 -1.83 -8.78 17.32
C ASP A 200 -0.46 -8.57 17.96
N VAL A 201 -0.13 -9.36 18.99
CA VAL A 201 1.19 -9.36 19.63
C VAL A 201 2.27 -9.81 18.65
N GLN A 202 2.01 -10.88 17.89
CA GLN A 202 2.93 -11.37 16.87
C GLN A 202 3.16 -10.34 15.76
N GLU A 203 2.10 -9.70 15.26
CA GLU A 203 2.22 -8.62 14.27
C GLU A 203 3.05 -7.46 14.83
N SER A 204 2.74 -7.01 16.05
CA SER A 204 3.44 -5.90 16.69
C SER A 204 4.94 -6.16 16.84
N MET A 205 5.29 -7.36 17.30
CA MET A 205 6.69 -7.78 17.41
C MET A 205 7.36 -7.89 16.03
N ALA A 206 6.68 -8.43 15.03
CA ALA A 206 7.21 -8.55 13.68
C ALA A 206 7.46 -7.17 13.03
N VAL A 207 6.56 -6.21 13.23
CA VAL A 207 6.75 -4.84 12.73
C VAL A 207 7.93 -4.16 13.43
N LEU A 208 8.03 -4.23 14.75
CA LEU A 208 9.19 -3.66 15.48
C LEU A 208 10.51 -4.30 15.02
N GLN A 209 10.55 -5.62 14.84
CA GLN A 209 11.72 -6.31 14.31
C GLN A 209 12.07 -5.81 12.90
N ARG A 210 11.07 -5.60 12.04
CA ARG A 210 11.30 -5.09 10.68
C ARG A 210 11.81 -3.64 10.70
N LEU A 211 11.26 -2.78 11.56
CA LEU A 211 11.74 -1.40 11.73
C LEU A 211 13.19 -1.35 12.23
N MET A 212 13.55 -2.22 13.18
CA MET A 212 14.94 -2.39 13.62
C MET A 212 15.86 -2.80 12.45
N GLN A 213 15.44 -3.76 11.62
CA GLN A 213 16.23 -4.18 10.45
C GLN A 213 16.39 -3.05 9.43
N MET A 214 15.32 -2.32 9.12
CA MET A 214 15.34 -1.23 8.15
C MET A 214 16.23 -0.08 8.63
N THR A 215 16.13 0.32 9.90
CA THR A 215 16.98 1.37 10.48
C THR A 215 18.46 0.97 10.48
N LYS A 216 18.80 -0.30 10.73
CA LYS A 216 20.17 -0.82 10.53
C LYS A 216 20.62 -0.75 9.07
N GLN A 217 19.79 -1.24 8.14
CA GLN A 217 20.05 -1.23 6.69
C GLN A 217 20.33 0.18 6.17
N TYR A 218 19.54 1.16 6.61
CA TYR A 218 19.64 2.56 6.22
C TYR A 218 20.55 3.39 7.12
N LYS A 219 21.37 2.74 7.98
CA LYS A 219 22.40 3.38 8.80
C LYS A 219 21.87 4.47 9.75
N GLN A 220 20.78 4.17 10.46
CA GLN A 220 20.14 5.01 11.48
C GLN A 220 20.42 4.42 12.88
N PRO A 221 21.65 4.52 13.40
CA PRO A 221 22.10 3.75 14.58
C PRO A 221 21.35 4.11 15.86
N GLU A 222 21.06 5.39 16.09
CA GLU A 222 20.36 5.88 17.28
C GLU A 222 18.93 5.32 17.32
N LEU A 223 18.18 5.52 16.23
CA LEU A 223 16.82 5.02 16.09
C LEU A 223 16.76 3.48 16.11
N SER A 224 17.74 2.81 15.51
CA SER A 224 17.86 1.35 15.60
C SER A 224 18.04 0.89 17.05
N ALA A 225 18.87 1.56 17.84
CA ALA A 225 19.13 1.18 19.23
C ALA A 225 17.90 1.40 20.12
N GLU A 226 17.15 2.49 19.89
CA GLU A 226 15.87 2.76 20.57
C GLU A 226 14.86 1.63 20.33
N ILE A 227 14.64 1.25 19.06
CA ILE A 227 13.67 0.21 18.69
C ILE A 227 14.13 -1.16 19.19
N GLU A 228 15.44 -1.45 19.11
CA GLU A 228 16.03 -2.70 19.59
C GLU A 228 15.80 -2.89 21.09
N LYS A 229 16.00 -1.83 21.87
CA LYS A 229 15.72 -1.85 23.32
C LYS A 229 14.25 -2.19 23.59
N VAL A 230 13.32 -1.47 22.96
CA VAL A 230 11.88 -1.70 23.12
C VAL A 230 11.50 -3.13 22.76
N PHE A 231 12.01 -3.63 21.63
CA PHE A 231 11.74 -5.00 21.17
C PHE A 231 12.17 -6.05 22.20
N TYR A 232 13.39 -5.94 22.75
CA TYR A 232 13.88 -6.90 23.74
C TYR A 232 13.18 -6.78 25.10
N ASP A 233 12.82 -5.57 25.52
CA ASP A 233 12.04 -5.33 26.75
C ASP A 233 10.68 -6.07 26.66
N TYR A 234 9.96 -5.98 25.54
CA TYR A 234 8.69 -6.68 25.36
C TYR A 234 8.84 -8.18 25.11
N MET A 235 9.87 -8.61 24.38
CA MET A 235 10.16 -10.04 24.18
C MET A 235 10.35 -10.75 25.53
N SER A 236 11.10 -10.12 26.45
CA SER A 236 11.29 -10.66 27.80
C SER A 236 9.99 -10.66 28.62
N THR A 237 9.22 -9.57 28.56
CA THR A 237 7.95 -9.42 29.28
C THR A 237 6.93 -10.48 28.86
N LEU A 238 6.84 -10.76 27.57
CA LEU A 238 5.89 -11.73 27.01
C LEU A 238 6.31 -13.18 27.31
N GLN A 239 7.60 -13.49 27.39
CA GLN A 239 8.09 -14.83 27.78
C GLN A 239 7.85 -15.16 29.26
N LEU A 240 7.67 -14.15 30.11
CA LEU A 240 7.42 -14.32 31.54
C LEU A 240 5.94 -14.53 31.91
N LYS A 241 5.03 -14.43 30.92
CA LYS A 241 3.59 -14.58 31.11
C LYS A 241 3.08 -15.96 30.70
#